data_AF-A0A919WL47-F1
#
_entry.id   AF-A0A919WL47-F1
#
_cell.length_a   1.000
_cell.length_b   1.000
_cell.length_c   1.000
_cell.angle_alpha   90.00
_cell.angle_beta   90.00
_cell.angle_gamma   90.00
#
_symmetry.space_group_name_H-M   'P 1'
#
loop_
_entity.id
_entity.type
_entity.pdbx_description
1 polymer ?
#
loop_
_entity_poly.entity_id
_entity_poly.type
_entity_poly.pdbx_seq_one_letter_code
_entity_poly.pdbx_strand_id
1 'polypeptide(L)'
;MKFAVIVFPGSNCDVDMYHAIRDELGEEVEYVWHDADHLDEFDGILLPGGFSYGDYLRTGAIARFSKVMQEVVKAANAGKPVLGVCNGFQILLESGLLPGAMRQNESLKFICRPTRLKVENNETIFTSEYKKGEIITVPIAHGEGNYYCDEETLQKLKDNRQIVFTYENNPNGSLEDIAGIINEKGNVLGMMPHPERAVDELLGGADGLKLFRSIVKTFRNAVVV
;
A
#
# COMPACT_ATOMS: atom_id res chain seq x y z
N MET A 1 -12.48 -6.67 -13.05
CA MET A 1 -12.30 -5.60 -12.06
C MET A 1 -11.40 -4.58 -12.72
N LYS A 2 -11.75 -3.29 -12.68
CA LYS A 2 -10.96 -2.22 -13.30
C LYS A 2 -10.18 -1.45 -12.25
N PHE A 3 -8.86 -1.35 -12.39
CA PHE A 3 -7.98 -0.65 -11.45
C PHE A 3 -7.51 0.70 -11.99
N ALA A 4 -7.40 1.68 -11.10
CA ALA A 4 -6.69 2.94 -11.36
C ALA A 4 -5.31 2.91 -10.72
N VAL A 5 -4.25 3.10 -11.51
CA VAL A 5 -2.90 3.41 -11.00
C VAL A 5 -2.71 4.92 -11.05
N ILE A 6 -2.67 5.56 -9.89
CA ILE A 6 -2.53 7.01 -9.82
C ILE A 6 -1.08 7.43 -10.10
N VAL A 7 -0.87 8.32 -11.06
CA VAL A 7 0.46 8.81 -11.44
C VAL A 7 0.63 10.25 -10.94
N PHE A 8 1.47 10.40 -9.91
CA PHE A 8 1.89 11.72 -9.42
C PHE A 8 3.16 12.17 -10.16
N PRO A 9 3.41 13.48 -10.30
CA PRO A 9 4.69 13.97 -10.78
C PRO A 9 5.79 13.46 -9.84
N GLY A 10 6.74 12.66 -10.35
CA GLY A 10 7.82 12.05 -9.54
C GLY A 10 7.52 10.65 -9.00
N SER A 11 6.32 10.10 -9.20
CA SER A 11 6.08 8.66 -9.08
C SER A 11 7.00 7.89 -10.04
N ASN A 12 7.43 6.68 -9.65
CA ASN A 12 8.32 5.87 -10.47
C ASN A 12 8.07 4.35 -10.40
N CYS A 13 7.12 3.91 -9.57
CA CYS A 13 6.69 2.52 -9.48
C CYS A 13 5.30 2.30 -10.12
N ASP A 14 4.77 3.31 -10.84
CA ASP A 14 3.50 3.21 -11.56
C ASP A 14 3.54 2.11 -12.62
N VAL A 15 4.62 2.00 -13.39
CA VAL A 15 4.81 0.91 -14.37
C VAL A 15 4.87 -0.47 -13.69
N ASP A 16 5.58 -0.59 -12.56
CA ASP A 16 5.67 -1.85 -11.80
C ASP A 16 4.27 -2.28 -11.33
N MET A 17 3.50 -1.34 -10.77
CA MET A 17 2.14 -1.56 -10.32
C MET A 17 1.20 -1.93 -11.48
N TYR A 18 1.33 -1.24 -12.61
CA TYR A 18 0.54 -1.51 -13.81
C TYR A 18 0.82 -2.92 -14.36
N HIS A 19 2.09 -3.32 -14.43
CA HIS A 19 2.51 -4.65 -14.86
C HIS A 19 1.95 -5.74 -13.94
N ALA A 20 2.04 -5.57 -12.62
CA ALA A 20 1.48 -6.50 -11.64
C ALA A 20 -0.02 -6.76 -11.84
N ILE A 21 -0.79 -5.75 -12.25
CA ILE A 21 -2.24 -5.90 -12.50
C ILE A 21 -2.53 -6.45 -13.90
N ARG A 22 -1.94 -5.88 -14.95
CA ARG A 22 -2.26 -6.25 -16.33
C ARG A 22 -1.70 -7.63 -16.69
N ASP A 23 -0.41 -7.83 -16.45
CA ASP A 23 0.33 -8.95 -17.03
C ASP A 23 0.31 -10.17 -16.09
N GLU A 24 0.44 -9.96 -14.78
CA GLU A 24 0.49 -11.06 -13.80
C GLU A 24 -0.89 -11.45 -13.26
N LEU A 25 -1.77 -10.48 -13.02
CA LEU A 25 -3.12 -10.72 -12.51
C LEU A 25 -4.16 -10.89 -13.62
N GLY A 26 -3.95 -10.28 -14.79
CA GLY A 26 -4.85 -10.36 -15.93
C GLY A 26 -6.12 -9.51 -15.81
N GLU A 27 -6.08 -8.44 -15.00
CA GLU A 27 -7.21 -7.54 -14.79
C GLU A 27 -7.05 -6.23 -15.59
N GLU A 28 -8.14 -5.49 -15.76
CA GLU A 28 -8.11 -4.20 -16.45
C GLU A 28 -7.46 -3.13 -15.56
N VAL A 29 -6.58 -2.32 -16.14
CA VAL A 29 -5.89 -1.24 -15.42
C VAL A 29 -5.57 -0.07 -16.34
N GLU A 30 -5.76 1.14 -15.81
CA GLU A 30 -5.42 2.39 -16.49
C GLU A 30 -4.59 3.31 -15.60
N TYR A 31 -3.72 4.09 -16.24
CA TYR A 31 -3.03 5.19 -15.57
C TYR A 31 -3.99 6.37 -15.40
N VAL A 32 -4.04 6.92 -14.20
CA VAL A 32 -4.85 8.11 -13.91
C VAL A 32 -3.92 9.22 -13.43
N TRP A 33 -3.93 10.35 -14.15
CA TRP A 33 -3.09 11.50 -13.82
C TRP A 33 -3.55 12.18 -12.52
N HIS A 34 -2.62 12.78 -11.79
CA HIS A 34 -2.88 13.37 -10.47
C HIS A 34 -3.91 14.52 -10.43
N ASP A 35 -4.30 15.06 -11.58
CA ASP A 35 -5.27 16.14 -11.73
C ASP A 35 -6.67 15.66 -12.18
N ALA A 36 -6.86 14.34 -12.31
CA ALA A 36 -8.14 13.74 -12.63
C ALA A 36 -9.22 14.10 -11.59
N ASP A 37 -10.48 14.10 -12.03
CA ASP A 37 -11.63 14.55 -11.25
C ASP A 37 -12.76 13.54 -11.13
N HIS A 38 -12.55 12.34 -11.65
CA HIS A 38 -13.46 11.21 -11.49
C HIS A 38 -12.67 9.93 -11.36
N LEU A 39 -13.10 9.06 -10.44
CA LEU A 39 -12.61 7.68 -10.28
C LEU A 39 -13.78 6.69 -10.22
N ASP A 40 -14.96 7.10 -10.68
CA ASP A 40 -16.20 6.36 -10.47
C ASP A 40 -16.22 5.02 -11.22
N GLU A 41 -15.57 4.96 -12.39
CA GLU A 41 -15.47 3.76 -13.23
C GLU A 41 -14.51 2.68 -12.72
N PHE A 42 -13.66 3.01 -11.74
CA PHE A 42 -12.66 2.08 -11.22
C PHE A 42 -13.17 1.35 -9.99
N ASP A 43 -12.97 0.05 -9.94
CA ASP A 43 -13.33 -0.80 -8.81
C ASP A 43 -12.28 -0.74 -7.69
N GLY A 44 -11.01 -0.49 -8.03
CA GLY A 44 -9.91 -0.39 -7.07
C GLY A 44 -8.89 0.68 -7.44
N ILE A 45 -8.28 1.29 -6.43
CA ILE A 45 -7.36 2.42 -6.59
C ILE A 45 -6.00 2.05 -6.00
N LEU A 46 -4.95 2.27 -6.77
CA LEU A 46 -3.57 1.95 -6.42
C LEU A 46 -2.74 3.24 -6.41
N LEU A 47 -2.17 3.56 -5.26
CA LEU A 47 -1.19 4.63 -5.08
C LEU A 47 0.22 4.01 -5.11
N PRO A 48 0.97 4.15 -6.21
CA PRO A 48 2.26 3.49 -6.39
C PRO A 48 3.35 4.15 -5.54
N GLY A 49 4.49 3.44 -5.44
CA GLY A 49 5.71 3.97 -4.86
C GLY A 49 6.44 5.01 -5.73
N GLY A 50 7.52 5.56 -5.19
CA GLY A 50 8.38 6.53 -5.87
C GLY A 50 8.74 7.70 -4.98
N PHE A 51 8.93 8.87 -5.58
CA PHE A 51 9.29 10.11 -4.90
C PHE A 51 8.37 11.22 -5.41
N SER A 52 7.07 11.14 -5.10
CA SER A 52 6.11 12.14 -5.57
C SER A 52 6.55 13.55 -5.16
N TYR A 53 6.61 14.45 -6.13
CA TYR A 53 7.15 15.80 -6.02
C TYR A 53 8.57 15.87 -5.43
N GLY A 54 9.37 14.82 -5.65
CA GLY A 54 10.74 14.69 -5.18
C GLY A 54 10.88 14.58 -3.65
N ASP A 55 9.78 14.35 -2.94
CA ASP A 55 9.71 14.40 -1.47
C ASP A 55 10.29 15.70 -0.87
N TYR A 56 10.26 16.81 -1.64
CA TYR A 56 11.03 18.03 -1.32
C TYR A 56 10.69 18.70 0.02
N LEU A 57 9.43 18.60 0.46
CA LEU A 57 9.01 19.11 1.78
C LEU A 57 9.08 18.00 2.83
N ARG A 58 8.37 16.91 2.55
CA ARG A 58 8.29 15.66 3.30
C ARG A 58 7.65 14.64 2.38
N THR A 59 7.98 13.37 2.56
CA THR A 59 7.41 12.27 1.76
C THR A 59 5.89 12.33 1.66
N GLY A 60 5.36 12.32 0.43
CA GLY A 60 3.92 12.32 0.14
C GLY A 60 3.14 13.59 0.53
N ALA A 61 3.75 14.55 1.23
CA ALA A 61 3.05 15.70 1.80
C ALA A 61 2.49 16.68 0.75
N ILE A 62 3.15 16.79 -0.40
CA ILE A 62 2.67 17.62 -1.52
C ILE A 62 1.58 16.90 -2.30
N ALA A 63 1.77 15.61 -2.57
CA ALA A 63 0.85 14.78 -3.36
C ALA A 63 -0.55 14.66 -2.74
N ARG A 64 -0.68 14.74 -1.41
CA ARG A 64 -1.99 14.74 -0.74
C ARG A 64 -2.93 15.87 -1.21
N PHE A 65 -2.38 16.97 -1.74
CA PHE A 65 -3.13 18.12 -2.22
C PHE A 65 -3.48 18.05 -3.72
N SER A 66 -3.02 17.01 -4.44
CA SER A 66 -3.38 16.80 -5.83
C SER A 66 -4.90 16.58 -5.96
N LYS A 67 -5.49 17.09 -7.05
CA LYS A 67 -6.95 17.06 -7.26
C LYS A 67 -7.54 15.66 -7.17
N VAL A 68 -6.85 14.66 -7.72
CA VAL A 68 -7.27 13.25 -7.68
C VAL A 68 -7.49 12.72 -6.26
N MET A 69 -6.79 13.24 -5.25
CA MET A 69 -6.90 12.76 -3.87
C MET A 69 -8.29 13.01 -3.27
N GLN A 70 -9.03 14.00 -3.77
CA GLN A 70 -10.43 14.20 -3.38
C GLN A 70 -11.29 13.00 -3.80
N GLU A 71 -11.08 12.50 -5.01
CA GLU A 71 -11.78 11.33 -5.53
C GLU A 71 -11.29 10.04 -4.86
N VAL A 72 -10.00 9.93 -4.52
CA VAL A 72 -9.48 8.79 -3.74
C VAL A 72 -10.16 8.71 -2.37
N VAL A 73 -10.29 9.84 -1.66
CA VAL A 73 -10.97 9.90 -0.36
C VAL A 73 -12.46 9.55 -0.50
N LYS A 74 -13.14 10.06 -1.54
CA LYS A 74 -14.53 9.72 -1.85
C LYS A 74 -14.70 8.21 -2.09
N ALA A 75 -13.85 7.62 -2.92
CA ALA A 75 -13.86 6.19 -3.22
C ALA A 75 -13.58 5.32 -1.98
N ALA A 76 -12.58 5.70 -1.17
CA ALA A 76 -12.28 5.04 0.10
C ALA A 76 -13.48 5.10 1.06
N ASN A 77 -14.18 6.24 1.13
CA ASN A 77 -15.36 6.38 1.97
C ASN A 77 -16.56 5.54 1.48
N ALA A 78 -16.67 5.33 0.18
CA ALA A 78 -17.64 4.45 -0.46
C ALA A 78 -17.30 2.95 -0.32
N GLY A 79 -16.15 2.61 0.31
CA GLY A 79 -15.75 1.23 0.54
C GLY A 79 -14.96 0.58 -0.58
N LYS A 80 -14.58 1.34 -1.63
CA LYS A 80 -13.71 0.80 -2.69
C LYS A 80 -12.32 0.44 -2.12
N PRO A 81 -11.68 -0.65 -2.57
CA PRO A 81 -10.32 -0.98 -2.19
C PRO A 81 -9.33 0.11 -2.63
N VAL A 82 -8.53 0.59 -1.68
CA VAL A 82 -7.41 1.50 -1.92
C VAL A 82 -6.13 0.90 -1.36
N LEU A 83 -5.11 0.75 -2.20
CA LEU A 83 -3.78 0.25 -1.81
C LEU A 83 -2.74 1.35 -1.99
N GLY A 84 -2.01 1.69 -0.93
CA GLY A 84 -0.84 2.57 -1.00
C GLY A 84 0.44 1.80 -0.71
N VAL A 85 1.38 1.84 -1.66
CA VAL A 85 2.68 1.16 -1.55
C VAL A 85 3.82 2.17 -1.45
N CYS A 86 4.69 2.00 -0.45
CA CYS A 86 5.85 2.85 -0.20
C CYS A 86 5.44 4.34 -0.13
N ASN A 87 5.69 5.12 -1.18
CA ASN A 87 5.23 6.52 -1.28
C ASN A 87 3.71 6.66 -1.26
N GLY A 88 2.97 5.70 -1.82
CA GLY A 88 1.52 5.63 -1.68
C GLY A 88 1.07 5.50 -0.23
N PHE A 89 1.79 4.74 0.61
CA PHE A 89 1.46 4.65 2.04
C PHE A 89 1.72 5.99 2.75
N GLN A 90 2.85 6.65 2.46
CA GLN A 90 3.14 7.99 2.96
C GLN A 90 2.01 8.99 2.61
N ILE A 91 1.50 8.95 1.38
CA ILE A 91 0.36 9.78 0.93
C ILE A 91 -0.93 9.46 1.70
N LEU A 92 -1.21 8.18 1.98
CA LEU A 92 -2.39 7.77 2.75
C LEU A 92 -2.35 8.29 4.19
N LEU A 93 -1.16 8.32 4.81
CA LEU A 93 -0.95 8.90 6.13
C LEU A 93 -1.13 10.42 6.10
N GLU A 94 -0.51 11.09 5.13
CA GLU A 94 -0.60 12.55 4.97
C GLU A 94 -2.02 13.04 4.68
N SER A 95 -2.82 12.24 3.95
CA SER A 95 -4.23 12.54 3.66
C SER A 95 -5.19 12.19 4.81
N GLY A 96 -4.71 11.51 5.85
CA GLY A 96 -5.54 11.08 6.99
C GLY A 96 -6.45 9.90 6.70
N LEU A 97 -6.28 9.22 5.55
CA LEU A 97 -6.97 7.96 5.26
C LEU A 97 -6.43 6.80 6.11
N LEU A 98 -5.18 6.92 6.56
CA LEU A 98 -4.56 6.02 7.55
C LEU A 98 -3.96 6.85 8.70
N PRO A 99 -3.94 6.31 9.93
CA PRO A 99 -3.39 7.01 11.08
C PRO A 99 -1.86 6.82 11.21
N GLY A 100 -1.20 7.78 11.85
CA GLY A 100 0.25 7.77 12.08
C GLY A 100 1.03 8.60 11.07
N ALA A 101 2.35 8.45 11.05
CA ALA A 101 3.24 9.18 10.18
C ALA A 101 4.49 8.37 9.85
N MET A 102 5.18 8.76 8.77
CA MET A 102 6.51 8.24 8.43
C MET A 102 7.60 9.16 8.94
N ARG A 103 8.64 8.56 9.51
CA ARG A 103 9.89 9.19 9.90
C ARG A 103 11.01 8.69 8.99
N GLN A 104 12.13 9.40 9.01
CA GLN A 104 13.39 8.89 8.46
C GLN A 104 13.75 7.55 9.12
N ASN A 105 14.31 6.63 8.32
CA ASN A 105 14.85 5.38 8.84
C ASN A 105 15.87 5.69 9.95
N GLU A 106 15.94 4.88 11.01
CA GLU A 106 16.88 5.11 12.13
C GLU A 106 18.35 5.18 11.69
N SER A 107 18.70 4.44 10.63
CA SER A 107 20.04 4.46 10.03
C SER A 107 20.36 5.75 9.26
N LEU A 108 19.37 6.61 9.02
CA LEU A 108 19.42 7.80 8.17
C LEU A 108 19.89 7.52 6.73
N LYS A 109 19.72 6.28 6.27
CA LYS A 109 20.11 5.82 4.93
C LYS A 109 18.94 5.23 4.19
N PHE A 110 18.99 5.34 2.85
CA PHE A 110 18.10 4.61 1.97
C PHE A 110 18.41 3.11 2.03
N ILE A 111 17.36 2.29 2.12
CA ILE A 111 17.48 0.82 2.20
C ILE A 111 16.80 0.22 0.98
N CYS A 112 17.53 -0.62 0.26
CA CYS A 112 17.03 -1.37 -0.90
C CYS A 112 17.45 -2.84 -0.78
N ARG A 113 16.52 -3.73 -0.42
CA ARG A 113 16.77 -5.18 -0.29
C ARG A 113 15.48 -6.00 -0.17
N PRO A 114 15.51 -7.31 -0.50
CA PRO A 114 14.48 -8.25 -0.05
C PRO A 114 14.38 -8.26 1.48
N THR A 115 13.16 -8.25 2.02
CA THR A 115 12.92 -8.31 3.46
C THR A 115 11.80 -9.30 3.77
N ARG A 116 11.94 -10.04 4.87
CA ARG A 116 10.94 -11.00 5.34
C ARG A 116 9.90 -10.27 6.17
N LEU A 117 8.63 -10.53 5.88
CA LEU A 117 7.47 -10.01 6.57
C LEU A 117 6.65 -11.15 7.13
N LYS A 118 6.03 -10.93 8.27
CA LYS A 118 5.01 -11.81 8.83
C LYS A 118 3.62 -11.22 8.53
N VAL A 119 2.72 -12.07 8.05
CA VAL A 119 1.31 -11.71 7.85
C VAL A 119 0.58 -11.82 9.19
N GLU A 120 0.31 -10.69 9.85
CA GLU A 120 -0.36 -10.65 11.16
C GLU A 120 -1.88 -10.81 11.02
N ASN A 121 -2.46 -10.16 10.01
CA ASN A 121 -3.89 -10.24 9.73
C ASN A 121 -4.17 -10.72 8.29
N ASN A 122 -4.68 -11.94 8.16
CA ASN A 122 -5.09 -12.53 6.89
C ASN A 122 -6.62 -12.48 6.65
N GLU A 123 -7.37 -11.85 7.55
CA GLU A 123 -8.83 -11.70 7.47
C GLU A 123 -9.20 -10.34 6.83
N THR A 124 -8.44 -9.89 5.82
CA THR A 124 -8.69 -8.63 5.10
C THR A 124 -8.92 -8.89 3.61
N ILE A 125 -9.50 -7.91 2.93
CA ILE A 125 -9.69 -7.97 1.47
C ILE A 125 -8.36 -8.06 0.70
N PHE A 126 -7.25 -7.66 1.33
CA PHE A 126 -5.91 -7.64 0.73
C PHE A 126 -5.08 -8.89 1.06
N THR A 127 -5.50 -9.69 2.04
CA THR A 127 -4.65 -10.76 2.58
C THR A 127 -5.32 -12.13 2.70
N SER A 128 -6.51 -12.29 2.13
CA SER A 128 -7.29 -13.54 2.16
C SER A 128 -6.61 -14.77 1.53
N GLU A 129 -5.61 -14.57 0.66
CA GLU A 129 -4.82 -15.64 0.03
C GLU A 129 -3.58 -16.05 0.85
N TYR A 130 -3.28 -15.34 1.94
CA TYR A 130 -2.20 -15.70 2.86
C TYR A 130 -2.73 -16.47 4.07
N LYS A 131 -1.86 -17.23 4.72
CA LYS A 131 -2.12 -17.83 6.03
C LYS A 131 -1.73 -16.87 7.14
N LYS A 132 -2.44 -16.92 8.26
CA LYS A 132 -2.05 -16.19 9.48
C LYS A 132 -0.65 -16.64 9.93
N GLY A 133 0.25 -15.68 10.13
CA GLY A 133 1.64 -15.93 10.50
C GLY A 133 2.52 -16.47 9.37
N GLU A 134 2.03 -16.49 8.13
CA GLU A 134 2.86 -16.80 6.96
C GLU A 134 4.02 -15.80 6.88
N ILE A 135 5.22 -16.31 6.58
CA ILE A 135 6.37 -15.47 6.29
C ILE A 135 6.50 -15.35 4.78
N ILE A 136 6.52 -14.11 4.30
CA ILE A 136 6.68 -13.75 2.89
C ILE A 136 7.93 -12.91 2.70
N THR A 137 8.51 -12.94 1.51
CA THR A 137 9.66 -12.09 1.16
C THR A 137 9.24 -11.04 0.15
N VAL A 138 9.30 -9.77 0.55
CA VAL A 138 8.91 -8.63 -0.30
C VAL A 138 10.01 -7.57 -0.25
N PRO A 139 10.44 -7.01 -1.41
CA PRO A 139 11.49 -6.01 -1.44
C PRO A 139 11.04 -4.68 -0.80
N ILE A 140 11.98 -3.98 -0.19
CA ILE A 140 11.81 -2.60 0.30
C ILE A 140 12.74 -1.67 -0.47
N ALA A 141 12.34 -0.40 -0.64
CA ALA A 141 13.13 0.65 -1.28
C ALA A 141 12.74 2.04 -0.73
N HIS A 142 13.28 2.45 0.42
CA HIS A 142 12.87 3.72 1.07
C HIS A 142 13.94 4.34 1.97
N GLY A 143 13.89 5.67 2.10
CA GLY A 143 14.66 6.46 3.08
C GLY A 143 13.83 6.93 4.29
N GLU A 144 12.52 7.05 4.12
CA GLU A 144 11.56 7.48 5.16
C GLU A 144 10.45 6.44 5.32
N GLY A 145 10.79 5.26 5.83
CA GLY A 145 9.84 4.17 6.03
C GLY A 145 9.65 3.77 7.49
N ASN A 146 10.12 4.57 8.44
CA ASN A 146 9.96 4.32 9.86
C ASN A 146 8.54 4.76 10.28
N TYR A 147 7.61 3.82 10.38
CA TYR A 147 6.25 4.08 10.81
C TYR A 147 6.19 4.41 12.31
N TYR A 148 5.47 5.48 12.65
CA TYR A 148 5.26 5.90 14.03
C TYR A 148 3.82 6.38 14.26
N CYS A 149 3.31 6.12 15.46
CA CYS A 149 2.07 6.70 15.97
C CYS A 149 2.17 6.84 17.50
N ASP A 150 1.24 7.58 18.11
CA ASP A 150 1.13 7.66 19.57
C ASP A 150 0.56 6.37 20.19
N GLU A 151 0.69 6.24 21.51
CA GLU A 151 0.27 5.04 22.25
C GLU A 151 -1.23 4.73 22.12
N GLU A 152 -2.08 5.77 22.09
CA GLU A 152 -3.53 5.60 21.93
C GLU A 152 -3.87 5.02 20.56
N THR A 153 -3.24 5.57 19.50
CA THR A 153 -3.38 5.09 18.13
C THR A 153 -2.85 3.68 17.99
N LEU A 154 -1.69 3.37 18.58
CA LEU A 154 -1.13 2.02 18.56
C LEU A 154 -2.08 1.01 19.22
N GLN A 155 -2.67 1.36 20.36
CA GLN A 155 -3.61 0.48 21.05
C GLN A 155 -4.87 0.23 20.19
N LYS A 156 -5.43 1.28 19.58
CA LYS A 156 -6.55 1.15 18.63
C LYS A 156 -6.20 0.22 17.45
N LEU A 157 -5.01 0.38 16.87
CA LEU A 157 -4.56 -0.49 15.78
C LEU A 157 -4.47 -1.96 16.20
N LYS A 158 -4.03 -2.23 17.44
CA LYS A 158 -3.97 -3.60 18.00
C LYS A 158 -5.37 -4.16 18.27
N ASP A 159 -6.22 -3.40 18.94
CA ASP A 159 -7.58 -3.82 19.33
C ASP A 159 -8.45 -4.12 18.10
N ASN A 160 -8.34 -3.30 17.06
CA ASN A 160 -9.07 -3.46 15.81
C ASN A 160 -8.40 -4.41 14.80
N ARG A 161 -7.27 -5.05 15.17
CA ARG A 161 -6.48 -5.93 14.27
C ARG A 161 -6.06 -5.26 12.96
N GLN A 162 -5.71 -3.97 13.02
CA GLN A 162 -5.37 -3.16 11.84
C GLN A 162 -3.91 -3.28 11.40
N ILE A 163 -3.06 -3.95 12.18
CA ILE A 163 -1.68 -4.27 11.79
C ILE A 163 -1.73 -5.49 10.86
N VAL A 164 -1.38 -5.31 9.59
CA VAL A 164 -1.50 -6.35 8.55
C VAL A 164 -0.19 -7.08 8.32
N PHE A 165 0.91 -6.33 8.25
CA PHE A 165 2.25 -6.87 8.04
C PHE A 165 3.24 -6.31 9.07
N THR A 166 4.09 -7.18 9.59
CA THR A 166 5.22 -6.81 10.45
C THR A 166 6.53 -7.32 9.84
N TYR A 167 7.63 -6.60 10.07
CA TYR A 167 8.96 -7.04 9.69
C TYR A 167 9.43 -8.16 10.61
N GLU A 168 10.01 -9.23 10.06
CA GLU A 168 10.66 -10.26 10.89
C GLU A 168 11.96 -9.73 11.52
N ASN A 169 12.65 -8.84 10.79
CA ASN A 169 13.83 -8.13 11.24
C ASN A 169 13.71 -6.67 10.81
N ASN A 170 13.27 -5.81 11.72
CA ASN A 170 12.93 -4.43 11.47
C ASN A 170 14.10 -3.64 10.85
N PRO A 171 13.99 -3.21 9.58
CA PRO A 171 15.09 -2.60 8.87
C PRO A 171 15.22 -1.09 9.13
N ASN A 172 14.16 -0.45 9.62
CA ASN A 172 14.00 1.00 9.55
C ASN A 172 13.64 1.67 10.89
N GLY A 173 13.34 0.86 11.91
CA GLY A 173 12.99 1.31 13.25
C GLY A 173 11.51 1.62 13.44
N SER A 174 10.65 1.07 12.58
CA SER A 174 9.19 1.23 12.72
C SER A 174 8.70 0.73 14.07
N LEU A 175 7.77 1.45 14.68
CA LEU A 175 7.16 1.06 15.95
C LEU A 175 6.52 -0.33 15.83
N GLU A 176 6.82 -1.23 16.77
CA GLU A 176 6.29 -2.61 16.82
C GLU A 176 6.46 -3.40 15.51
N ASP A 177 7.57 -3.12 14.82
CA ASP A 177 7.94 -3.75 13.55
C ASP A 177 6.89 -3.60 12.44
N ILE A 178 5.99 -2.61 12.55
CA ILE A 178 4.89 -2.40 11.60
C ILE A 178 5.44 -2.10 10.20
N ALA A 179 5.04 -2.92 9.23
CA ALA A 179 5.38 -2.75 7.81
C ALA A 179 4.17 -2.31 6.97
N GLY A 180 2.95 -2.55 7.46
CA GLY A 180 1.71 -2.10 6.82
C GLY A 180 0.48 -2.22 7.71
N ILE A 181 -0.45 -1.28 7.53
CA ILE A 181 -1.68 -1.15 8.32
C ILE A 181 -2.91 -0.93 7.41
N ILE A 182 -4.07 -1.28 7.91
CA ILE A 182 -5.36 -1.09 7.25
C ILE A 182 -6.26 -0.13 8.03
N ASN A 183 -7.16 0.59 7.36
CA ASN A 183 -8.15 1.44 8.04
C ASN A 183 -9.20 0.60 8.78
N GLU A 184 -9.98 1.24 9.66
CA GLU A 184 -11.00 0.56 10.48
C GLU A 184 -12.10 -0.10 9.64
N LYS A 185 -12.42 0.47 8.47
CA LYS A 185 -13.39 -0.10 7.52
C LYS A 185 -12.85 -1.32 6.75
N GLY A 186 -11.54 -1.58 6.80
CA GLY A 186 -10.90 -2.72 6.14
C GLY A 186 -10.72 -2.60 4.62
N ASN A 187 -10.85 -1.41 4.04
CA ASN A 187 -10.79 -1.20 2.59
C ASN A 187 -9.62 -0.31 2.12
N VAL A 188 -8.85 0.27 3.04
CA VAL A 188 -7.64 1.06 2.71
C VAL A 188 -6.44 0.43 3.37
N LEU A 189 -5.51 -0.12 2.59
CA LEU A 189 -4.25 -0.71 3.07
C LEU A 189 -3.08 0.17 2.64
N GLY A 190 -2.18 0.45 3.58
CA GLY A 190 -0.88 1.06 3.32
C GLY A 190 0.24 0.13 3.74
N MET A 191 1.28 -0.02 2.92
CA MET A 191 2.48 -0.79 3.27
C MET A 191 3.75 -0.22 2.66
N MET A 192 4.87 -0.31 3.38
CA MET A 192 6.17 0.17 2.90
C MET A 192 6.88 -0.78 1.92
N PRO A 193 6.83 -2.11 2.10
CA PRO A 193 7.37 -3.06 1.11
C PRO A 193 6.60 -3.00 -0.21
N HIS A 194 7.27 -3.38 -1.30
CA HIS A 194 6.78 -3.31 -2.68
C HIS A 194 6.27 -4.68 -3.18
N PRO A 195 4.99 -5.06 -2.92
CA PRO A 195 4.44 -6.33 -3.39
C PRO A 195 4.39 -6.43 -4.91
N GLU A 196 4.25 -5.31 -5.62
CA GLU A 196 4.26 -5.22 -7.09
C GLU A 196 5.61 -5.62 -7.71
N ARG A 197 6.69 -5.61 -6.93
CA ARG A 197 8.03 -6.07 -7.33
C ARG A 197 8.31 -7.53 -6.97
N ALA A 198 7.36 -8.20 -6.33
CA ALA A 198 7.46 -9.60 -5.94
C ALA A 198 6.28 -10.41 -6.54
N VAL A 199 6.04 -10.24 -7.84
CA VAL A 199 4.92 -10.87 -8.55
C VAL A 199 5.33 -12.01 -9.48
N ASP A 200 6.62 -12.12 -9.80
CA ASP A 200 7.18 -13.14 -10.69
C ASP A 200 8.49 -13.71 -10.09
N GLU A 201 8.67 -15.03 -10.18
CA GLU A 201 9.88 -15.72 -9.77
C GLU A 201 11.14 -15.17 -10.49
N LEU A 202 11.01 -14.68 -11.72
CA LEU A 202 12.11 -14.06 -12.47
C LEU A 202 12.61 -12.76 -11.80
N LEU A 203 11.76 -12.09 -11.02
CA LEU A 203 12.08 -10.85 -10.29
C LEU A 203 12.62 -11.10 -8.87
N GLY A 204 12.76 -12.38 -8.48
CA GLY A 204 13.26 -12.78 -7.16
C GLY A 204 12.19 -13.30 -6.20
N GLY A 205 10.94 -13.44 -6.65
CA GLY A 205 9.87 -14.14 -5.93
C GLY A 205 8.47 -13.65 -6.32
N ALA A 206 7.45 -14.50 -6.10
CA ALA A 206 6.05 -14.22 -6.43
C ALA A 206 5.13 -14.01 -5.21
N ASP A 207 5.69 -13.82 -4.01
CA ASP A 207 4.93 -13.71 -2.76
C ASP A 207 3.96 -12.52 -2.72
N GLY A 208 4.27 -11.43 -3.40
CA GLY A 208 3.42 -10.23 -3.49
C GLY A 208 2.17 -10.42 -4.35
N LEU A 209 2.18 -11.36 -5.30
CA LEU A 209 1.03 -11.59 -6.20
C LEU A 209 -0.24 -12.00 -5.46
N LYS A 210 -0.10 -12.73 -4.33
CA LYS A 210 -1.22 -13.16 -3.48
C LYS A 210 -2.01 -11.96 -2.90
N LEU A 211 -1.37 -10.81 -2.69
CA LEU A 211 -2.05 -9.60 -2.23
C LEU A 211 -3.06 -9.13 -3.28
N PHE A 212 -2.63 -9.00 -4.53
CA PHE A 212 -3.50 -8.57 -5.63
C PHE A 212 -4.61 -9.59 -5.93
N ARG A 213 -4.28 -10.89 -5.88
CA ARG A 213 -5.28 -11.97 -6.00
C ARG A 213 -6.34 -11.92 -4.89
N SER A 214 -5.96 -11.54 -3.67
CA SER A 214 -6.91 -11.38 -2.56
C SER A 214 -7.95 -10.30 -2.84
N ILE A 215 -7.53 -9.16 -3.42
CA ILE A 215 -8.43 -8.06 -3.78
C ILE A 215 -9.48 -8.56 -4.78
N VAL A 216 -9.02 -9.20 -5.86
CA VAL A 216 -9.90 -9.71 -6.94
C VAL A 216 -10.83 -10.80 -6.42
N LYS A 217 -10.32 -11.75 -5.65
CA LYS A 217 -11.14 -12.83 -5.06
C LYS A 217 -12.25 -12.27 -4.19
N THR A 218 -11.92 -11.32 -3.32
CA THR A 218 -12.90 -10.71 -2.41
C THR A 218 -13.93 -9.88 -3.18
N PHE A 219 -13.50 -9.11 -4.18
CA PHE A 219 -14.39 -8.34 -5.04
C PHE A 219 -15.39 -9.24 -5.79
N ARG A 220 -14.90 -10.32 -6.43
CA ARG A 220 -15.76 -11.27 -7.16
C ARG A 220 -16.77 -11.94 -6.22
N ASN A 221 -16.37 -12.30 -5.01
CA ASN A 221 -17.28 -12.90 -4.02
C ASN A 221 -18.37 -11.92 -3.57
N ALA A 222 -18.10 -10.61 -3.54
CA ALA A 222 -19.10 -9.60 -3.17
C ALA A 222 -20.11 -9.31 -4.30
N VAL A 223 -19.71 -9.48 -5.57
CA VAL A 223 -20.54 -9.19 -6.75
C VAL A 223 -21.41 -10.38 -7.18
N VAL A 224 -21.03 -11.62 -6.81
CA VAL A 224 -21.74 -12.85 -7.18
C VAL A 224 -22.89 -13.19 -6.20
N VAL A 225 -23.16 -12.34 -5.21
CA VAL A 225 -24.26 -12.50 -4.23
C VAL A 225 -25.50 -11.71 -4.64
#